data_AF-A0AA51NCD5-F1
#
_entry.id   AF-A0AA51NCD5-F1
#
_cell.length_a   1.000
_cell.length_b   1.000
_cell.length_c   1.000
_cell.angle_alpha   90.00
_cell.angle_beta   90.00
_cell.angle_gamma   90.00
#
_symmetry.space_group_name_H-M   'P 1'
#
loop_
_entity.id
_entity.type
_entity.pdbx_description
1 polymer ?
#
loop_
_entity_poly.entity_id
_entity_poly.type
_entity_poly.pdbx_seq_one_letter_code
_entity_poly.pdbx_strand_id
1 'polypeptide(L)' 'MPTFTIVYKDESTKNFEAASKEDLIRDFSLEDATAFQNDVKEIHWDEKECFCVENISSGEIIKTAFIKNEK' A
#
# COMPACT_ATOMS: atom_id res chain seq x y z
N MET A 1 6.94 1.29 -13.30
CA MET A 1 6.65 1.94 -12.00
C MET A 1 5.98 0.90 -11.13
N PRO A 2 6.30 0.79 -9.84
CA PRO A 2 5.60 -0.14 -8.97
C PRO A 2 4.12 0.25 -8.85
N THR A 3 3.27 -0.77 -8.75
CA THR A 3 1.84 -0.59 -8.50
C THR A 3 1.58 -0.81 -7.02
N PHE A 4 0.91 0.16 -6.40
CA PHE A 4 0.43 0.09 -5.03
C PHE A 4 -1.07 -0.17 -5.06
N THR A 5 -1.56 -0.97 -4.12
CA THR A 5 -2.99 -1.19 -3.90
C THR A 5 -3.35 -0.58 -2.55
N ILE A 6 -4.21 0.43 -2.56
CA ILE A 6 -4.80 0.99 -1.35
C ILE A 6 -6.04 0.17 -1.02
N VAL A 7 -6.11 -0.32 0.21
CA VAL A 7 -7.29 -0.96 0.80
C VAL A 7 -7.92 0.03 1.75
N TYR A 8 -9.19 0.36 1.52
CA TYR A 8 -9.95 1.27 2.35
C TYR A 8 -10.65 0.53 3.49
N LYS A 9 -11.10 1.26 4.51
CA LYS A 9 -11.81 0.69 5.67
C LYS A 9 -13.18 0.11 5.30
N ASP A 10 -13.75 0.53 4.17
CA ASP A 10 -14.97 -0.06 3.59
C ASP A 10 -14.67 -1.32 2.75
N GLU A 11 -13.45 -1.84 2.82
CA GLU A 11 -12.95 -3.01 2.09
C GLU A 11 -12.86 -2.82 0.56
N SER A 12 -13.15 -1.61 0.06
CA SER A 12 -12.86 -1.28 -1.33
C SER A 12 -11.36 -1.18 -1.57
N THR A 13 -10.95 -1.39 -2.82
CA THR A 13 -9.54 -1.35 -3.20
C THR A 13 -9.33 -0.46 -4.42
N LYS A 14 -8.22 0.28 -4.45
CA LYS A 14 -7.83 1.08 -5.60
C LYS A 14 -6.35 0.95 -5.88
N ASN A 15 -6.01 0.74 -7.15
CA ASN A 15 -4.63 0.61 -7.61
C ASN A 15 -4.09 1.95 -8.09
N PHE A 16 -2.82 2.20 -7.79
CA PHE A 16 -2.12 3.42 -8.17
C PHE A 16 -0.71 3.06 -8.63
N GLU A 17 -0.26 3.72 -9.69
CA GLU A 17 1.13 3.66 -10.13
C GLU A 17 1.87 4.86 -9.54
N ALA A 18 2.90 4.61 -8.74
CA ALA A 18 3.73 5.65 -8.15
C ALA A 18 5.20 5.22 -8.19
N ALA A 19 6.12 6.18 -8.14
CA ALA A 19 7.55 5.87 -8.07
C ALA A 19 7.92 5.22 -6.72
N SER A 20 7.28 5.67 -5.64
CA SER A 20 7.51 5.26 -4.26
C SER A 20 6.21 5.37 -3.45
N LYS A 21 6.15 4.73 -2.28
CA LYS A 21 5.02 4.86 -1.35
C LYS A 21 4.82 6.31 -0.89
N GLU A 22 5.90 7.07 -0.72
CA GLU A 22 5.82 8.46 -0.28
C GLU A 22 5.20 9.36 -1.35
N ASP A 23 5.50 9.11 -2.63
CA ASP A 23 4.85 9.79 -3.74
C ASP A 23 3.35 9.45 -3.79
N LEU A 24 2.98 8.18 -3.62
CA LEU A 24 1.57 7.76 -3.50
C LEU A 24 0.85 8.53 -2.39
N ILE A 25 1.41 8.53 -1.18
CA ILE A 25 0.81 9.20 -0.03
C ILE A 25 0.72 10.71 -0.29
N ARG A 26 1.72 11.31 -0.93
CA ARG A 26 1.70 12.74 -1.28
C ARG A 26 0.61 13.06 -2.31
N ASP A 27 0.49 12.27 -3.37
CA ASP A 27 -0.56 12.42 -4.38
C ASP A 27 -1.96 12.27 -3.77
N PHE A 28 -2.13 11.34 -2.83
CA PHE A 28 -3.40 11.16 -2.13
C PHE A 28 -3.68 12.28 -1.12
N SER A 29 -2.65 12.73 -0.39
CA SER A 29 -2.76 13.76 0.64
C SER A 29 -2.93 15.17 0.06
N LEU A 30 -2.59 15.36 -1.22
CA LEU A 30 -2.89 16.60 -1.96
C LEU A 30 -4.39 16.83 -2.11
N GLU A 31 -5.19 15.75 -2.21
CA GLU A 31 -6.64 15.85 -2.23
C GLU A 31 -7.20 16.04 -0.82
N ASP A 32 -6.83 15.17 0.14
CA ASP A 32 -7.17 15.35 1.56
C ASP A 32 -6.32 14.44 2.47
N ALA A 33 -5.30 15.01 3.13
CA ALA A 33 -4.41 14.28 4.04
C ALA A 33 -5.14 13.63 5.24
N THR A 34 -6.26 14.21 5.65
CA THR A 34 -7.08 13.72 6.77
C THR A 34 -7.90 12.52 6.35
N ALA A 35 -8.38 12.52 5.11
CA ALA A 35 -9.06 11.38 4.49
C ALA A 35 -8.13 10.18 4.36
N PHE A 36 -6.84 10.38 4.05
CA PHE A 36 -5.91 9.25 3.93
C PHE A 36 -5.81 8.43 5.23
N GLN A 37 -5.55 9.08 6.38
CA GLN A 37 -5.50 8.36 7.68
C GLN A 37 -6.86 7.83 8.14
N ASN A 38 -7.97 8.49 7.75
CA ASN A 38 -9.31 8.07 8.19
C ASN A 38 -9.93 6.99 7.32
N ASP A 39 -9.63 6.95 6.03
CA ASP A 39 -10.30 6.08 5.05
C ASP A 39 -9.41 4.91 4.63
N VAL A 40 -8.09 5.07 4.65
CA VAL A 40 -7.17 3.99 4.28
C VAL A 40 -6.93 3.06 5.46
N LYS A 41 -7.08 1.76 5.20
CA LYS A 41 -6.75 0.68 6.12
C LYS A 41 -5.30 0.22 5.91
N GLU A 42 -4.97 -0.17 4.68
CA GLU A 42 -3.69 -0.80 4.32
C GLU A 42 -3.19 -0.32 2.94
N ILE A 43 -1.88 -0.32 2.74
CA ILE A 43 -1.24 -0.20 1.42
C ILE A 43 -0.52 -1.51 1.13
N HIS A 44 -0.78 -2.11 -0.03
CA HIS A 44 -0.08 -3.30 -0.51
C HIS A 44 0.82 -2.94 -1.68
N TRP A 45 2.03 -3.50 -1.72
CA TRP A 45 2.92 -3.36 -2.88
C TRP A 45 3.88 -4.53 -3.01
N ASP A 46 4.26 -4.80 -4.25
CA ASP A 46 5.29 -5.80 -4.55
C ASP A 46 6.67 -5.15 -4.52
N GLU A 47 7.57 -5.71 -3.72
CA GLU A 47 8.96 -5.31 -3.62
C GLU A 47 9.86 -6.51 -3.93
N LYS A 48 10.38 -6.55 -5.17
CA LYS A 48 11.29 -7.59 -5.66
C LYS A 48 10.70 -9.00 -5.55
N GLU A 49 11.07 -9.73 -4.50
CA GLU A 49 10.66 -11.11 -4.22
C GLU A 49 9.77 -11.19 -2.96
N CYS A 50 9.18 -10.07 -2.53
CA CYS A 50 8.28 -10.01 -1.39
C CYS A 50 7.02 -9.19 -1.71
N PHE A 51 5.89 -9.62 -1.13
CA PHE A 51 4.68 -8.83 -1.00
C PHE A 51 4.72 -8.06 0.32
N CYS A 52 4.58 -6.75 0.27
CA CYS A 52 4.56 -5.87 1.43
C CYS A 52 3.15 -5.36 1.69
N VAL A 53 2.78 -5.31 2.98
CA VAL A 53 1.54 -4.73 3.48
C VAL A 53 1.89 -3.75 4.59
N GLU A 54 1.48 -2.49 4.46
CA GLU A 54 1.58 -1.48 5.53
C GLU A 54 0.20 -1.15 6.05
N ASN A 55 0.01 -1.29 7.35
CA ASN A 55 -1.22 -0.90 8.02
C ASN A 55 -1.11 0.58 8.45
N ILE A 56 -1.99 1.43 7.92
CA ILE A 56 -1.86 2.90 8.09
C ILE A 56 -2.14 3.36 9.51
N SER A 57 -3.02 2.68 10.25
CA SER A 57 -3.36 3.10 11.62
C SER A 57 -2.26 2.76 12.63
N SER A 58 -1.48 1.73 12.39
CA SER A 58 -0.40 1.27 13.28
C SER A 58 1.00 1.62 12.77
N GLY A 59 1.17 1.88 11.47
CA GLY A 59 2.47 2.00 10.81
C GLY A 59 3.22 0.67 10.71
N GLU A 60 2.56 -0.45 11.02
CA GLU A 60 3.17 -1.78 10.94
C GLU A 60 3.36 -2.19 9.48
N ILE A 61 4.55 -2.70 9.14
CA ILE A 61 4.86 -3.21 7.80
C ILE A 61 5.13 -4.72 7.89
N ILE A 62 4.26 -5.50 7.25
CA ILE A 62 4.38 -6.94 7.10
C ILE A 62 4.99 -7.23 5.73
N LYS A 63 6.11 -7.98 5.72
CA LYS A 63 6.75 -8.44 4.48
C LYS A 63 6.60 -9.95 4.36
N THR A 64 5.97 -10.40 3.29
CA THR A 64 5.78 -11.82 2.97
C THR A 64 6.64 -12.16 1.77
N ALA A 65 7.64 -13.03 1.94
CA ALA A 65 8.45 -13.50 0.82
C ALA A 65 7.60 -14.35 -0.15
N PHE A 66 7.77 -14.15 -1.45
CA PHE A 66 7.30 -15.09 -2.45
C PHE A 66 8.18 -16.34 -2.35
N ILE A 67 7.76 -17.31 -1.53
CA ILE A 67 8.40 -18.61 -1.51
C ILE A 67 8.19 -19.21 -2.89
N LYS A 68 9.22 -19.14 -3.75
CA LYS A 68 9.31 -19.99 -4.93
C LYS A 68 9.32 -21.42 -4.43
N ASN A 69 8.17 -22.07 -4.44
CA ASN A 69 8.13 -23.52 -4.52
C ASN A 69 8.68 -23.88 -5.90
N GLU A 70 10.00 -23.95 -6.03
CA GLU A 70 10.62 -24.73 -7.09
C GLU A 70 10.19 -26.17 -6.87
N LYS A 71 9.52 -26.72 -7.88
CA LYS A 71 8.95 -28.07 -7.89
C LYS A 71 9.80 -28.96 -8.77
#